data_AF-A0A1V5LS37-F1
#
_entry.id   AF-A0A1V5LS37-F1
#
_cell.length_a   1.000
_cell.length_b   1.000
_cell.length_c   1.000
_cell.angle_alpha   90.00
_cell.angle_beta   90.00
_cell.angle_gamma   90.00
#
_symmetry.space_group_name_H-M   'P 1'
#
loop_
_entity.id
_entity.type
_entity.pdbx_description
1 polymer ?
#
loop_
_entity_poly.entity_id
_entity_poly.type
_entity_poly.pdbx_seq_one_letter_code
_entity_poly.pdbx_strand_id
1 'polypeptide(L)'
;MRGLSGAGLQGAAFHDGTVEQAQDWPLWLREGWLDLAIPMTYSTIPRETHLYTLNHAACAADAGRGEMWEGIYVDPCDDALFEEIATEAMSCGAQGLTVFQYHALTDEKFARLHAGLAAGKAARI
;
A
#
# COMPACT_ATOMS: atom_id res chain seq x y z
N MET A 1 -14.33 20.01 -9.85
CA MET A 1 -15.66 19.82 -9.24
C MET A 1 -15.95 18.32 -9.22
N ARG A 2 -16.50 17.83 -8.10
CA ARG A 2 -16.76 16.42 -7.79
C ARG A 2 -17.68 15.74 -8.80
N GLY A 3 -17.35 14.50 -9.14
CA GLY A 3 -18.18 13.59 -9.93
C GLY A 3 -17.67 12.16 -9.83
N LEU A 4 -17.55 11.63 -8.61
CA LEU A 4 -17.41 10.18 -8.41
C LEU A 4 -18.79 9.56 -8.70
N SER A 5 -19.02 9.22 -9.97
CA SER A 5 -20.15 8.38 -10.35
C SER A 5 -19.84 6.93 -10.00
N GLY A 6 -20.10 6.55 -8.76
CA GLY A 6 -20.71 5.27 -8.39
C GLY A 6 -20.11 3.96 -8.92
N ALA A 7 -18.81 3.73 -8.80
CA ALA A 7 -18.15 2.43 -8.56
C ALA A 7 -16.64 2.68 -8.52
N GLY A 8 -15.96 2.43 -7.40
CA GLY A 8 -14.50 2.46 -7.37
C GLY A 8 -13.94 1.14 -7.88
N LEU A 9 -13.10 1.16 -8.92
CA LEU A 9 -12.42 -0.06 -9.38
C LEU A 9 -11.06 -0.17 -8.69
N GLN A 10 -10.85 -1.30 -8.01
CA GLN A 10 -9.60 -1.63 -7.34
C GLN A 10 -8.95 -2.87 -7.97
N GLY A 11 -7.63 -2.87 -8.07
CA GLY A 11 -6.85 -3.99 -8.59
C GLY A 11 -5.74 -4.39 -7.62
N ALA A 12 -5.68 -5.67 -7.27
CA ALA A 12 -4.54 -6.24 -6.58
C ALA A 12 -3.47 -6.64 -7.62
N ALA A 13 -2.25 -6.15 -7.45
CA ALA A 13 -1.14 -6.44 -8.36
C ALA A 13 -0.02 -7.15 -7.60
N PHE A 14 0.75 -8.03 -8.23
CA PHE A 14 1.97 -8.55 -7.58
C PHE A 14 3.08 -7.49 -7.53
N HIS A 15 4.04 -7.69 -6.62
CA HIS A 15 5.10 -6.74 -6.27
C HIS A 15 5.99 -6.25 -7.43
N ASP A 16 5.98 -6.95 -8.56
CA ASP A 16 6.81 -6.66 -9.72
C ASP A 16 5.98 -6.03 -10.85
N GLY A 17 4.65 -6.08 -10.77
CA GLY A 17 3.71 -5.38 -11.66
C GLY A 17 4.01 -5.60 -13.14
N THR A 18 4.55 -6.77 -13.51
CA THR A 18 5.12 -6.98 -14.84
C THR A 18 4.04 -7.25 -15.88
N VAL A 19 4.31 -6.83 -17.11
CA VAL A 19 3.51 -7.22 -18.30
C VAL A 19 3.43 -8.75 -18.43
N GLU A 20 4.42 -9.47 -17.92
CA GLU A 20 4.48 -10.94 -17.91
C GLU A 20 3.35 -11.57 -17.09
N GLN A 21 2.88 -10.88 -16.05
CA GLN A 21 1.73 -11.30 -15.23
C GLN A 21 0.41 -10.72 -15.76
N ALA A 22 0.44 -9.99 -16.88
CA ALA A 22 -0.66 -9.24 -17.44
C ALA A 22 -1.29 -8.23 -16.44
N GLN A 23 -0.46 -7.64 -15.57
CA GLN A 23 -0.89 -6.70 -14.52
C GLN A 23 -0.21 -5.33 -14.63
N ASP A 24 -0.45 -4.62 -15.73
CA ASP A 24 0.02 -3.25 -15.93
C ASP A 24 -0.88 -2.23 -15.19
N TRP A 25 -0.90 -2.32 -13.87
CA TRP A 25 -1.68 -1.44 -13.02
C TRP A 25 -1.31 0.05 -13.15
N PRO A 26 -0.05 0.46 -13.44
CA PRO A 26 0.24 1.88 -13.68
C PRO A 26 -0.45 2.39 -14.95
N LEU A 27 -0.48 1.61 -16.03
CA LEU A 27 -1.28 1.92 -17.22
C LEU A 27 -2.76 2.02 -16.85
N TRP A 28 -3.29 1.07 -16.07
CA TRP A 28 -4.71 1.06 -15.71
C TRP A 28 -5.10 2.27 -14.86
N LEU A 29 -4.24 2.73 -13.94
CA LEU A 29 -4.41 3.98 -13.21
C LEU A 29 -4.41 5.19 -14.17
N ARG A 30 -3.43 5.26 -15.08
CA ARG A 30 -3.29 6.35 -16.06
C ARG A 30 -4.51 6.48 -16.97
N GLU A 31 -5.02 5.35 -17.46
CA GLU A 31 -6.23 5.31 -18.30
C GLU A 31 -7.53 5.52 -17.49
N GLY A 32 -7.45 5.51 -16.15
CA GLY A 32 -8.60 5.63 -15.26
C GLY A 32 -9.50 4.41 -15.25
N TRP A 33 -8.95 3.24 -15.56
CA TRP A 33 -9.64 1.97 -15.35
C TRP A 33 -9.63 1.59 -13.88
N LEU A 34 -8.61 2.02 -13.13
CA LEU A 34 -8.53 1.90 -11.68
C LEU A 34 -8.55 3.27 -11.02
N ASP A 35 -9.24 3.34 -9.88
CA ASP A 35 -9.15 4.47 -8.95
C ASP A 35 -8.12 4.19 -7.85
N LEU A 36 -7.85 2.91 -7.58
CA LEU A 36 -6.94 2.43 -6.55
C LEU A 36 -6.17 1.20 -7.05
N ALA A 37 -4.84 1.28 -6.97
CA ALA A 37 -3.96 0.12 -7.12
C ALA A 37 -3.50 -0.38 -5.74
N ILE A 38 -3.47 -1.70 -5.59
CA ILE A 38 -3.01 -2.37 -4.37
C ILE A 38 -1.88 -3.36 -4.75
N PRO A 39 -0.63 -2.88 -4.91
CA PRO A 39 0.51 -3.78 -5.07
C PRO A 39 0.67 -4.65 -3.82
N MET A 40 0.85 -5.94 -4.02
CA MET A 40 0.93 -6.97 -2.99
C MET A 40 2.40 -7.31 -2.78
N THR A 41 3.12 -6.45 -2.05
CA THR A 41 4.55 -6.67 -1.75
C THR A 41 4.76 -7.93 -0.91
N TYR A 42 3.94 -8.14 0.14
CA TYR A 42 3.98 -9.30 1.07
C TYR A 42 5.37 -9.72 1.59
N SER A 43 6.38 -8.87 1.44
CA SER A 43 7.69 -9.15 1.99
C SER A 43 7.63 -9.03 3.51
N THR A 44 8.27 -9.98 4.19
CA THR A 44 8.52 -9.91 5.63
C THR A 44 9.87 -9.26 5.93
N ILE A 45 10.49 -8.59 4.95
CA ILE A 45 11.77 -7.92 5.07
C ILE A 45 11.53 -6.41 4.90
N PRO A 46 11.76 -5.57 5.94
CA PRO A 46 11.50 -4.13 5.88
C PRO A 46 12.22 -3.43 4.73
N ARG A 47 13.47 -3.81 4.46
CA ARG A 47 14.26 -3.25 3.36
C ARG A 47 13.69 -3.56 1.97
N GLU A 48 13.10 -4.73 1.77
CA GLU A 48 12.45 -5.05 0.50
C GLU A 48 11.15 -4.26 0.36
N THR A 49 10.35 -4.20 1.43
CA THR A 49 9.14 -3.37 1.50
C THR A 49 9.44 -1.94 1.11
N HIS A 50 10.50 -1.36 1.67
CA HIS A 50 10.98 -0.03 1.34
C HIS A 50 11.23 0.14 -0.18
N LEU A 51 12.04 -0.73 -0.77
CA LEU A 51 12.42 -0.63 -2.18
C LEU A 51 11.25 -0.84 -3.13
N TYR A 52 10.38 -1.82 -2.87
CA TYR A 52 9.18 -2.04 -3.67
C TYR A 52 8.21 -0.87 -3.55
N THR A 53 7.94 -0.40 -2.34
CA THR A 53 7.00 0.71 -2.13
C THR A 53 7.49 1.99 -2.80
N LEU A 54 8.79 2.28 -2.76
CA LEU A 54 9.36 3.41 -3.51
C LEU A 54 9.09 3.30 -5.01
N ASN A 55 9.26 2.11 -5.59
CA ASN A 55 9.00 1.87 -7.00
C ASN A 55 7.50 2.01 -7.32
N HIS A 56 6.63 1.43 -6.50
CA HIS A 56 5.18 1.56 -6.64
C HIS A 56 4.73 3.02 -6.56
N ALA A 57 5.25 3.77 -5.58
CA ALA A 57 4.91 5.18 -5.41
C ALA A 57 5.35 6.00 -6.63
N ALA A 58 6.52 5.71 -7.20
CA ALA A 58 7.00 6.34 -8.42
C ALA A 58 6.09 6.02 -9.63
N CYS A 59 5.69 4.77 -9.81
CA CYS A 59 4.77 4.36 -10.87
C CYS A 59 3.38 5.01 -10.73
N ALA A 60 2.84 5.06 -9.51
CA ALA A 60 1.56 5.72 -9.24
C ALA A 60 1.63 7.24 -9.48
N ALA A 61 2.74 7.87 -9.10
CA ALA A 61 2.97 9.28 -9.36
C ALA A 61 3.08 9.59 -10.86
N ASP A 62 3.77 8.74 -11.64
CA ASP A 62 3.87 8.85 -13.10
C ASP A 62 2.50 8.68 -13.79
N ALA A 63 1.68 7.74 -13.31
CA ALA A 63 0.32 7.55 -13.82
C ALA A 63 -0.55 8.81 -13.66
N GLY A 64 -0.27 9.65 -12.66
CA GLY A 64 -0.90 10.96 -12.46
C GLY A 64 -2.39 10.91 -12.10
N ARG A 65 -2.93 9.71 -11.80
CA ARG A 65 -4.33 9.47 -11.45
C ARG A 65 -4.44 8.29 -10.47
N GLY A 66 -5.47 8.36 -9.62
CA GLY A 66 -5.78 7.33 -8.64
C GLY A 66 -4.87 7.37 -7.42
N GLU A 67 -5.02 6.37 -6.56
CA GLU A 67 -4.19 6.17 -5.38
C GLU A 67 -3.46 4.82 -5.45
N MET A 68 -2.36 4.72 -4.70
CA MET A 68 -1.66 3.47 -4.44
C MET A 68 -1.64 3.20 -2.94
N TRP A 69 -2.21 2.07 -2.55
CA TRP A 69 -2.15 1.57 -1.18
C TRP A 69 -1.32 0.30 -1.14
N GLU A 70 -0.35 0.24 -0.23
CA GLU A 70 0.58 -0.89 -0.19
C GLU A 70 -0.07 -2.09 0.49
N GLY A 71 -0.05 -3.24 -0.17
CA GLY A 71 -0.51 -4.51 0.34
C GLY A 71 0.54 -5.17 1.22
N ILE A 72 0.29 -5.15 2.53
CA ILE A 72 1.18 -5.73 3.54
C ILE A 72 0.59 -7.01 4.13
N TYR A 73 1.48 -7.88 4.57
CA TYR A 73 1.14 -9.12 5.25
C TYR A 73 1.35 -8.96 6.77
N VAL A 74 0.42 -9.49 7.57
CA VAL A 74 0.60 -9.59 9.02
C VAL A 74 1.07 -11.00 9.33
N ASP A 75 2.30 -11.12 9.85
CA ASP A 75 2.70 -12.34 10.54
C ASP A 75 1.97 -12.38 11.90
N PRO A 76 1.15 -13.41 12.21
CA PRO A 76 0.47 -13.50 13.49
C PRO A 76 1.39 -13.50 14.71
N CYS A 77 2.66 -13.87 14.52
CA CYS A 77 3.64 -14.07 15.57
C CYS A 77 4.57 -12.87 15.81
N ASP A 78 4.58 -11.87 14.94
CA ASP A 78 5.54 -10.75 15.04
C ASP A 78 4.89 -9.39 14.75
N ASP A 79 4.36 -8.79 15.82
CA ASP A 79 3.73 -7.47 15.78
C ASP A 79 4.72 -6.35 15.49
N ALA A 80 5.97 -6.47 15.97
CA ALA A 80 6.97 -5.43 15.80
C ALA A 80 7.40 -5.35 14.34
N LEU A 81 7.62 -6.50 13.71
CA LEU A 81 7.91 -6.59 12.28
C LEU A 81 6.76 -6.03 11.43
N PHE A 82 5.51 -6.35 11.78
CA PHE A 82 4.35 -5.79 11.10
C PHE A 82 4.31 -4.26 11.17
N GLU A 83 4.53 -3.68 12.35
CA GLU A 83 4.58 -2.22 12.54
C GLU A 83 5.73 -1.57 11.77
N GLU A 84 6.89 -2.23 11.71
CA GLU A 84 8.05 -1.77 10.95
C GLU A 84 7.75 -1.76 9.43
N ILE A 85 7.23 -2.86 8.88
CA ILE A 85 6.82 -2.96 7.47
C ILE A 85 5.78 -1.88 7.11
N ALA A 86 4.76 -1.70 7.95
CA ALA A 86 3.74 -0.70 7.74
C ALA A 86 4.31 0.74 7.77
N THR A 87 5.23 1.00 8.70
CA THR A 87 5.92 2.30 8.80
C THR A 87 6.80 2.57 7.58
N GLU A 88 7.56 1.57 7.14
CA GLU A 88 8.41 1.67 5.95
C GLU A 88 7.59 1.98 4.70
N ALA A 89 6.51 1.24 4.46
CA ALA A 89 5.62 1.49 3.32
C ALA A 89 5.05 2.92 3.30
N MET A 90 4.50 3.38 4.43
CA MET A 90 3.98 4.76 4.54
C MET A 90 5.09 5.80 4.36
N SER A 91 6.31 5.52 4.81
CA SER A 91 7.45 6.43 4.65
C SER A 91 7.92 6.58 3.20
N CYS A 92 7.63 5.58 2.36
CA CYS A 92 8.04 5.50 0.96
C CYS A 92 7.01 6.05 -0.03
N GLY A 93 5.90 6.62 0.47
CA GLY A 93 4.89 7.28 -0.36
C GLY A 93 3.63 6.46 -0.60
N ALA A 94 3.43 5.33 0.08
CA ALA A 94 2.12 4.69 0.12
C ALA A 94 1.07 5.67 0.68
N GLN A 95 -0.08 5.76 0.02
CA GLN A 95 -1.17 6.66 0.42
C GLN A 95 -2.12 5.99 1.43
N GLY A 96 -2.03 4.66 1.52
CA GLY A 96 -2.73 3.82 2.50
C GLY A 96 -2.09 2.45 2.57
N LEU A 97 -2.62 1.61 3.44
CA LEU A 97 -2.19 0.22 3.62
C LEU A 97 -3.39 -0.71 3.45
N THR A 98 -3.17 -1.85 2.81
CA THR A 98 -4.12 -2.96 2.77
C THR A 98 -3.52 -4.15 3.51
N VAL A 99 -4.29 -4.74 4.43
CA VAL A 99 -3.86 -5.90 5.22
C VAL A 99 -4.64 -7.13 4.76
N PHE A 100 -3.94 -8.11 4.18
CA PHE A 100 -4.59 -9.30 3.62
C PHE A 100 -4.88 -10.41 4.65
N GLN A 101 -4.15 -10.47 5.77
CA GLN A 101 -4.41 -11.42 6.86
C GLN A 101 -5.27 -10.76 7.95
N TYR A 102 -6.52 -10.41 7.61
CA TYR A 102 -7.40 -9.65 8.53
C TYR A 102 -7.55 -10.29 9.91
N HIS A 103 -7.66 -11.63 9.99
CA HIS A 103 -7.82 -12.32 11.28
C HIS A 103 -6.62 -12.17 12.22
N ALA A 104 -5.44 -11.81 11.69
CA ALA A 104 -4.22 -11.57 12.48
C ALA A 104 -4.11 -10.12 12.97
N LEU A 105 -4.92 -9.21 12.44
CA LEU A 105 -5.01 -7.81 12.85
C LEU A 105 -6.09 -7.64 13.94
N THR A 106 -5.69 -7.74 15.20
CA THR A 106 -6.59 -7.46 16.32
C THR A 106 -6.83 -5.95 16.48
N ASP A 107 -7.90 -5.56 17.17
CA ASP A 107 -8.20 -4.15 17.47
C ASP A 107 -7.03 -3.45 18.19
N GLU A 108 -6.34 -4.17 19.07
CA GLU A 108 -5.16 -3.67 19.78
C GLU A 108 -4.00 -3.38 18.82
N LYS A 109 -3.68 -4.32 17.91
CA LYS A 109 -2.65 -4.12 16.90
C LYS A 109 -3.00 -2.96 15.97
N PHE A 110 -4.26 -2.87 15.54
CA PHE A 110 -4.74 -1.76 14.72
C PHE A 110 -4.60 -0.42 15.43
N ALA A 111 -5.01 -0.32 16.69
CA ALA A 111 -4.92 0.91 17.48
C ALA A 111 -3.47 1.36 17.68
N ARG A 112 -2.56 0.42 17.97
CA ARG A 112 -1.11 0.69 18.08
C ARG A 112 -0.53 1.21 16.78
N LEU A 113 -0.78 0.52 15.66
CA LEU A 113 -0.29 0.94 14.35
C LEU A 113 -0.81 2.34 13.99
N HIS A 114 -2.10 2.59 14.18
CA HIS A 114 -2.71 3.88 13.88
C HIS A 114 -2.09 5.01 14.72
N ALA A 115 -1.87 4.78 16.02
CA ALA A 115 -1.22 5.75 16.90
C ALA A 115 0.24 6.01 16.49
N GLY A 116 1.00 4.96 16.14
CA GLY A 116 2.39 5.06 15.68
C GLY A 116 2.53 5.88 14.40
N LEU A 117 1.70 5.59 13.38
CA LEU A 117 1.70 6.32 12.11
C LEU A 117 1.27 7.79 12.30
N ALA A 118 0.27 8.06 13.15
CA ALA A 118 -0.14 9.43 13.46
C ALA A 118 0.96 10.24 14.16
N ALA A 119 1.67 9.63 15.12
CA ALA A 119 2.80 10.26 15.80
C ALA A 119 3.97 10.52 14.84
N GLY A 120 4.30 9.56 13.97
CA GLY A 120 5.34 9.71 12.95
C GLY A 120 5.02 10.81 11.93
N LYS A 121 3.75 10.98 11.57
CA LYS A 121 3.29 12.08 10.70
C LYS A 121 3.42 13.44 11.39
N ALA A 122 3.06 13.53 12.67
CA ALA A 122 3.19 14.77 13.45
C ALA A 122 4.66 15.22 13.64
N ALA A 123 5.61 14.28 13.70
CA ALA A 123 7.03 14.57 13.83
C ALA A 123 7.71 15.09 12.53
N ARG A 124 7.02 15.02 11.38
CA ARG A 124 7.52 15.45 10.06
C ARG A 124 6.99 16.82 9.61
N ILE A 125 6.24 17.54 10.46
CA ILE A 125 5.65 18.86 10.19
C ILE A 125 6.42 19.95 10.93
#